data_AF-E5C9J6-F1
#
_entry.id   AF-E5C9J6-F1
#
_cell.length_a   1.000
_cell.length_b   1.000
_cell.length_c   1.000
_cell.angle_alpha   90.00
_cell.angle_beta   90.00
_cell.angle_gamma   90.00
#
_symmetry.space_group_name_H-M   'P 1'
#
loop_
_entity.id
_entity.type
_entity.pdbx_description
1 polymer ?
#
loop_
_entity_poly.entity_id
_entity_poly.type
_entity_poly.pdbx_seq_one_letter_code
_entity_poly.pdbx_strand_id
1 'polypeptide(L)'
;MKSENKKQSSIYVITLFGILLTAFFMYSCSTDEYNYTNETATEVNSIAKTRSLVSQTWNTGNVLIDSVANSDEFYEFERCSEQLADKFSAYTSKLSDEEYDKLMEKLNDDEYMEDFIKKANLEEVLRQMDEAKKGLLEHTVFLRLSEEERLLLFRQFAESRELAKRKILKTRKEGNGNSKCEELRQAAYEQAKTEYDNAIATNCKGMGPLSPCYLKEAAVYKANIRIANKDYENCINNQ
;
A
#
# COMPACT_ATOMS: atom_id res chain seq x y z
N MET A 1 35.26 57.76 4.23
CA MET A 1 33.82 57.40 4.15
C MET A 1 33.73 56.15 3.27
N LYS A 2 33.56 54.92 3.80
CA LYS A 2 32.37 54.37 4.50
C LYS A 2 31.16 54.48 3.56
N SER A 3 31.03 53.51 2.66
CA SER A 3 30.22 52.28 2.77
C SER A 3 28.82 52.50 2.22
N GLU A 4 28.52 51.91 1.07
CA GLU A 4 27.18 51.47 0.70
C GLU A 4 27.31 50.57 -0.53
N ASN A 5 26.37 49.62 -0.68
CA ASN A 5 26.27 48.60 -1.72
C ASN A 5 26.83 47.19 -1.39
N LYS A 6 26.88 46.81 -0.12
CA LYS A 6 27.03 45.38 0.30
C LYS A 6 25.75 44.80 0.94
N LYS A 7 24.56 45.25 0.50
CA LYS A 7 23.27 44.70 0.94
C LYS A 7 22.33 44.26 -0.18
N GLN A 8 22.52 44.73 -1.42
CA GLN A 8 21.63 44.38 -2.52
C GLN A 8 22.02 43.07 -3.23
N SER A 9 23.31 42.72 -3.27
CA SER A 9 23.78 41.48 -3.91
C SER A 9 23.51 40.22 -3.07
N SER A 10 23.34 40.34 -1.75
CA SER A 10 23.12 39.18 -0.86
C SER A 10 21.69 38.65 -0.92
N ILE A 11 20.70 39.49 -1.23
CA ILE A 11 19.29 39.08 -1.29
C ILE A 11 19.04 38.25 -2.56
N TYR A 12 19.64 38.63 -3.69
CA TYR A 12 19.53 37.88 -4.95
C TYR A 12 20.20 36.51 -4.89
N VAL A 13 21.32 36.35 -4.18
CA VAL A 13 22.00 35.05 -4.05
C VAL A 13 21.23 34.08 -3.15
N ILE A 14 20.55 34.57 -2.11
CA ILE A 14 19.72 33.75 -1.22
C ILE A 14 18.40 33.34 -1.89
N THR A 15 17.78 34.23 -2.69
CA THR A 15 16.55 33.88 -3.45
C THR A 15 16.84 32.93 -4.61
N LEU A 16 18.00 33.01 -5.26
CA LEU A 16 18.37 32.09 -6.35
C LEU A 16 18.66 30.67 -5.83
N PHE A 17 19.26 30.53 -4.64
CA PHE A 17 19.50 29.22 -4.00
C PHE A 17 18.21 28.58 -3.47
N GLY A 18 17.23 29.37 -3.05
CA GLY A 18 15.91 28.86 -2.63
C GLY A 18 15.08 28.26 -3.76
N ILE A 19 15.29 28.72 -5.00
CA ILE A 19 14.57 28.21 -6.19
C ILE A 19 15.30 27.00 -6.81
N LEU A 20 16.62 26.88 -6.63
CA LEU A 20 17.38 25.71 -7.10
C LEU A 20 17.22 24.48 -6.20
N LEU A 21 16.99 24.66 -4.90
CA LEU A 21 16.74 23.54 -3.98
C LEU A 21 15.36 22.90 -4.16
N THR A 22 14.34 23.64 -4.63
CA THR A 22 13.02 23.07 -4.93
C THR A 22 12.99 22.31 -6.26
N ALA A 23 13.93 22.56 -7.17
CA ALA A 23 14.07 21.80 -8.42
C ALA A 23 14.82 20.46 -8.26
N PHE A 24 15.57 20.26 -7.16
CA PHE A 24 16.31 19.01 -6.90
C PHE A 24 15.51 17.93 -6.16
N PHE A 25 14.27 18.20 -5.73
CA PHE A 25 13.38 17.21 -5.11
C PHE A 25 12.48 16.45 -6.11
N MET A 26 12.64 16.65 -7.43
CA MET A 26 11.87 15.97 -8.47
C MET A 26 12.67 14.92 -9.27
N TYR A 27 13.86 14.50 -8.80
CA TYR A 27 14.62 13.46 -9.49
C TYR A 27 15.44 12.59 -8.54
N SER A 28 14.77 11.60 -7.97
CA SER A 28 15.38 10.32 -7.60
C SER A 28 14.39 9.19 -7.91
N CYS A 29 13.96 9.14 -9.16
CA CYS A 29 13.46 7.93 -9.78
C CYS A 29 14.05 7.86 -11.20
N SER A 30 15.23 7.27 -11.30
CA SER A 30 15.70 6.63 -12.52
C SER A 30 16.05 5.23 -12.07
N THR A 31 15.27 4.21 -12.43
CA THR A 31 15.23 3.51 -13.74
C THR A 31 13.96 2.62 -13.74
N ASP A 32 13.21 2.31 -14.80
CA ASP A 32 13.36 2.45 -16.26
C ASP A 32 11.96 2.54 -16.92
N GLU A 33 11.89 3.35 -17.97
CA GLU A 33 11.02 3.23 -19.16
C GLU A 33 9.59 2.72 -19.00
N TYR A 34 8.63 3.60 -18.67
CA TYR A 34 7.34 3.63 -19.38
C TYR A 34 6.90 5.07 -19.62
N ASN A 35 6.73 5.38 -20.90
CA ASN A 35 6.37 6.68 -21.46
C ASN A 35 5.08 7.22 -20.82
N TYR A 36 5.17 8.28 -20.02
CA TYR A 36 4.01 8.97 -19.46
C TYR A 36 4.02 10.44 -19.88
N THR A 37 3.16 10.75 -20.83
CA THR A 37 2.91 12.11 -21.30
C THR A 37 1.96 12.84 -20.36
N ASN A 38 2.42 14.01 -19.90
CA ASN A 38 1.67 15.22 -19.55
C ASN A 38 1.02 15.23 -18.15
N GLU A 39 1.78 15.72 -17.17
CA GLU A 39 1.38 16.07 -15.80
C GLU A 39 0.19 17.04 -15.78
N THR A 40 -0.69 16.90 -14.78
CA THR A 40 -1.95 17.60 -14.46
C THR A 40 -3.27 17.03 -15.01
N ALA A 41 -3.30 16.44 -16.20
CA ALA A 41 -4.50 15.72 -16.69
C ALA A 41 -4.49 14.21 -16.33
N THR A 42 -3.34 13.74 -15.85
CA THR A 42 -2.98 12.34 -15.76
C THR A 42 -3.30 11.70 -14.43
N GLU A 43 -3.33 12.45 -13.33
CA GLU A 43 -3.73 11.94 -12.01
C GLU A 43 -5.23 11.63 -11.95
N VAL A 44 -6.07 12.53 -12.48
CA VAL A 44 -7.52 12.29 -12.60
C VAL A 44 -7.82 11.13 -13.56
N ASN A 45 -7.07 11.01 -14.65
CA ASN A 45 -7.23 9.92 -15.60
C ASN A 45 -6.69 8.58 -15.10
N SER A 46 -5.62 8.55 -14.30
CA SER A 46 -5.09 7.30 -13.72
C SER A 46 -6.01 6.77 -12.62
N ILE A 47 -6.57 7.66 -11.79
CA ILE A 47 -7.59 7.32 -10.78
C ILE A 47 -8.86 6.81 -11.48
N ALA A 48 -9.38 7.53 -12.47
CA ALA A 48 -10.56 7.11 -13.23
C ALA A 48 -10.34 5.80 -14.00
N LYS A 49 -9.13 5.57 -14.55
CA LYS A 49 -8.79 4.36 -15.31
C LYS A 49 -8.55 3.16 -14.39
N THR A 50 -7.96 3.34 -13.22
CA THR A 50 -7.79 2.26 -12.22
C THR A 50 -9.12 1.94 -11.54
N ARG A 51 -9.93 2.95 -11.24
CA ARG A 51 -11.34 2.78 -10.83
C ARG A 51 -12.10 2.04 -11.92
N SER A 52 -11.99 2.40 -13.19
CA SER A 52 -12.63 1.68 -14.32
C SER A 52 -12.19 0.21 -14.49
N LEU A 53 -10.99 -0.16 -14.04
CA LEU A 53 -10.47 -1.53 -14.13
C LEU A 53 -10.92 -2.41 -12.96
N VAL A 54 -11.16 -1.82 -11.78
CA VAL A 54 -11.65 -2.48 -10.56
C VAL A 54 -13.18 -2.32 -10.39
N SER A 55 -13.79 -1.29 -10.98
CA SER A 55 -15.20 -0.92 -10.81
C SER A 55 -16.11 -1.86 -11.58
N GLN A 56 -16.35 -3.01 -11.00
CA GLN A 56 -17.72 -3.46 -10.94
C GLN A 56 -18.40 -2.52 -9.94
N THR A 57 -19.45 -1.80 -10.35
CA THR A 57 -20.30 -1.12 -9.37
C THR A 57 -20.76 -2.19 -8.38
N TRP A 58 -20.33 -2.05 -7.13
CA TRP A 58 -20.68 -3.01 -6.10
C TRP A 58 -22.19 -2.97 -5.87
N ASN A 59 -22.81 -4.12 -6.08
CA ASN A 59 -24.25 -4.32 -5.93
C ASN A 59 -24.45 -5.70 -5.29
N THR A 60 -23.97 -5.82 -4.05
CA THR A 60 -24.07 -7.02 -3.22
C THR A 60 -25.49 -7.23 -2.70
N GLY A 61 -26.35 -6.22 -2.84
CA GLY A 61 -27.68 -6.17 -2.22
C GLY A 61 -27.63 -5.67 -0.78
N ASN A 62 -26.44 -5.48 -0.20
CA ASN A 62 -26.24 -4.81 1.09
C ASN A 62 -25.87 -3.35 0.85
N VAL A 63 -26.85 -2.46 1.06
CA VAL A 63 -26.72 -1.01 0.84
C VAL A 63 -25.57 -0.39 1.64
N LEU A 64 -25.26 -0.90 2.84
CA LEU A 64 -24.16 -0.36 3.65
C LEU A 64 -22.80 -0.74 3.06
N ILE A 65 -22.61 -2.01 2.68
CA ILE A 65 -21.38 -2.48 2.04
C ILE A 65 -21.18 -1.77 0.72
N ASP A 66 -22.21 -1.72 -0.12
CA ASP A 66 -22.14 -1.09 -1.44
C ASP A 66 -21.82 0.41 -1.33
N SER A 67 -22.36 1.10 -0.31
CA SER A 67 -22.05 2.52 -0.05
C SER A 67 -20.57 2.73 0.28
N VAL A 68 -19.99 1.88 1.14
CA VAL A 68 -18.56 1.98 1.49
C VAL A 68 -17.68 1.57 0.31
N ALA A 69 -17.96 0.44 -0.34
CA ALA A 69 -17.16 -0.10 -1.43
C ALA A 69 -17.01 0.87 -2.62
N ASN A 70 -18.05 1.68 -2.88
CA ASN A 70 -18.05 2.64 -3.98
C ASN A 70 -17.49 4.03 -3.58
N SER A 71 -17.11 4.25 -2.31
CA SER A 71 -16.56 5.53 -1.83
C SER A 71 -15.11 5.76 -2.26
N ASP A 72 -14.71 7.03 -2.40
CA ASP A 72 -13.33 7.39 -2.75
C ASP A 72 -12.39 7.09 -1.57
N GLU A 73 -12.87 7.25 -0.35
CA GLU A 73 -12.12 7.00 0.88
C GLU A 73 -11.76 5.52 1.06
N PHE A 74 -12.67 4.61 0.71
CA PHE A 74 -12.37 3.18 0.70
C PHE A 74 -11.35 2.82 -0.37
N TYR A 75 -11.45 3.40 -1.57
CA TYR A 75 -10.48 3.17 -2.63
C TYR A 75 -9.08 3.67 -2.24
N GLU A 76 -8.99 4.87 -1.65
CA GLU A 76 -7.73 5.42 -1.17
C GLU A 76 -7.13 4.57 -0.04
N PHE A 77 -7.96 4.07 0.87
CA PHE A 77 -7.54 3.12 1.90
C PHE A 77 -6.89 1.87 1.29
N GLU A 78 -7.56 1.23 0.33
CA GLU A 78 -7.08 0.03 -0.37
C GLU A 78 -5.81 0.26 -1.19
N ARG A 79 -5.65 1.47 -1.73
CA ARG A 79 -4.43 1.89 -2.45
C ARG A 79 -3.27 2.05 -1.49
N CYS A 80 -3.46 2.77 -0.40
CA CYS A 80 -2.43 3.00 0.61
C CYS A 80 -2.03 1.72 1.32
N SER A 81 -2.98 0.81 1.60
CA SER A 81 -2.67 -0.47 2.25
C SER A 81 -1.83 -1.39 1.35
N GLU A 82 -2.14 -1.47 0.06
CA GLU A 82 -1.31 -2.21 -0.91
C GLU A 82 0.10 -1.59 -1.02
N GLN A 83 0.20 -0.27 -1.12
CA GLN A 83 1.50 0.41 -1.19
C GLN A 83 2.36 0.18 0.06
N LEU A 84 1.76 0.19 1.25
CA LEU A 84 2.45 -0.12 2.49
C LEU A 84 2.97 -1.57 2.47
N ALA A 85 2.11 -2.52 2.15
CA ALA A 85 2.46 -3.94 2.08
C ALA A 85 3.59 -4.20 1.07
N ASP A 86 3.53 -3.58 -0.10
CA ASP A 86 4.54 -3.69 -1.16
C ASP A 86 5.88 -3.11 -0.72
N LYS A 87 5.89 -1.89 -0.14
CA LYS A 87 7.12 -1.23 0.29
C LYS A 87 7.78 -1.97 1.47
N PHE A 88 6.98 -2.41 2.43
CA PHE A 88 7.44 -3.24 3.53
C PHE A 88 8.02 -4.57 3.01
N SER A 89 7.32 -5.20 2.06
CA SER A 89 7.74 -6.46 1.48
C SER A 89 9.04 -6.34 0.68
N ALA A 90 9.20 -5.27 -0.09
CA ALA A 90 10.38 -4.98 -0.90
C ALA A 90 11.62 -4.63 -0.06
N TYR A 91 11.45 -4.03 1.12
CA TYR A 91 12.55 -3.82 2.05
C TYR A 91 12.94 -5.14 2.73
N THR A 92 11.96 -5.84 3.30
CA THR A 92 12.19 -7.06 4.07
C THR A 92 12.65 -8.26 3.24
N SER A 93 12.51 -8.23 1.91
CA SER A 93 13.09 -9.24 1.01
C SER A 93 14.60 -9.12 0.85
N LYS A 94 15.20 -7.99 1.26
CA LYS A 94 16.64 -7.73 1.20
C LYS A 94 17.37 -8.07 2.51
N LEU A 95 16.61 -8.34 3.56
CA LEU A 95 17.16 -8.71 4.87
C LEU A 95 17.66 -10.15 4.84
N SER A 96 18.73 -10.43 5.59
CA SER A 96 19.08 -11.81 5.93
C SER A 96 18.00 -12.44 6.84
N ASP A 97 18.03 -13.77 6.97
CA ASP A 97 17.12 -14.47 7.89
C ASP A 97 17.30 -13.96 9.33
N GLU A 98 18.54 -13.75 9.78
CA GLU A 98 18.87 -13.22 11.11
C GLU A 98 18.33 -11.79 11.33
N GLU A 99 18.45 -10.93 10.31
CA GLU A 99 17.91 -9.56 10.37
C GLU A 99 16.38 -9.56 10.36
N TYR A 100 15.77 -10.44 9.58
CA TYR A 100 14.33 -10.60 9.50
C TYR A 100 13.76 -11.14 10.83
N ASP A 101 14.38 -12.16 11.41
CA ASP A 101 13.96 -12.73 12.70
C ASP A 101 14.06 -11.68 13.81
N LYS A 102 15.16 -10.91 13.84
CA LYS A 102 15.31 -9.79 14.76
C LYS A 102 14.21 -8.74 14.58
N LEU A 103 13.84 -8.40 13.34
CA LEU A 103 12.72 -7.50 13.07
C LEU A 103 11.42 -8.07 13.67
N MET A 104 11.11 -9.34 13.42
CA MET A 104 9.88 -9.99 13.93
C MET A 104 9.83 -9.98 15.46
N GLU A 105 10.94 -10.26 16.14
CA GLU A 105 11.05 -10.19 17.61
C GLU A 105 10.86 -8.77 18.16
N LYS A 106 11.26 -7.76 17.38
CA LYS A 106 11.28 -6.35 17.79
C LYS A 106 10.12 -5.51 17.26
N LEU A 107 9.10 -6.12 16.63
CA LEU A 107 7.92 -5.40 16.14
C LEU A 107 7.17 -4.60 17.21
N ASN A 108 7.28 -4.98 18.50
CA ASN A 108 6.65 -4.29 19.62
C ASN A 108 7.55 -3.24 20.31
N ASP A 109 8.79 -3.07 19.85
CA ASP A 109 9.79 -2.18 20.45
C ASP A 109 9.76 -0.84 19.71
N ASP A 110 9.17 0.20 20.34
CA ASP A 110 8.94 1.50 19.70
C ASP A 110 10.25 2.16 19.21
N GLU A 111 11.33 2.07 19.99
CA GLU A 111 12.63 2.65 19.64
C GLU A 111 13.25 1.94 18.42
N TYR A 112 13.21 0.60 18.42
CA TYR A 112 13.66 -0.18 17.28
C TYR A 112 12.83 0.12 16.02
N MET A 113 11.51 0.21 16.17
CA MET A 113 10.61 0.46 15.04
C MET A 113 10.78 1.86 14.46
N GLU A 114 11.08 2.87 15.27
CA GLU A 114 11.39 4.21 14.78
C GLU A 114 12.66 4.22 13.90
N ASP A 115 13.73 3.55 14.33
CA ASP A 115 14.96 3.40 13.54
C ASP A 115 14.72 2.57 12.27
N PHE A 116 13.95 1.49 12.37
CA PHE A 116 13.55 0.67 11.23
C PHE A 116 12.77 1.48 10.19
N ILE A 117 11.78 2.28 10.60
CA ILE A 117 10.98 3.12 9.72
C ILE A 117 11.87 4.07 8.92
N LYS A 118 12.85 4.70 9.57
CA LYS A 118 13.82 5.61 8.92
C LYS A 118 14.69 4.85 7.92
N LYS A 119 15.28 3.73 8.33
CA LYS A 119 16.15 2.90 7.48
C LYS A 119 15.43 2.34 6.26
N ALA A 120 14.18 1.92 6.45
CA ALA A 120 13.33 1.38 5.39
C ALA A 120 12.62 2.46 4.57
N ASN A 121 12.80 3.74 4.91
CA ASN A 121 12.14 4.88 4.27
C ASN A 121 10.61 4.73 4.21
N LEU A 122 9.99 4.32 5.33
CA LEU A 122 8.55 4.01 5.41
C LEU A 122 7.69 5.18 5.90
N GLU A 123 8.29 6.28 6.34
CA GLU A 123 7.58 7.41 6.97
C GLU A 123 6.41 7.93 6.15
N GLU A 124 6.63 8.20 4.86
CA GLU A 124 5.58 8.79 4.01
C GLU A 124 4.44 7.80 3.72
N VAL A 125 4.76 6.53 3.44
CA VAL A 125 3.71 5.53 3.18
C VAL A 125 2.88 5.25 4.43
N LEU A 126 3.50 5.29 5.61
CA LEU A 126 2.80 5.17 6.89
C LEU A 126 1.89 6.37 7.16
N ARG A 127 2.34 7.59 6.82
CA ARG A 127 1.52 8.79 6.94
C ARG A 127 0.30 8.75 6.02
N GLN A 128 0.49 8.34 4.76
CA GLN A 128 -0.59 8.18 3.78
C GLN A 128 -1.58 7.10 4.19
N MET A 129 -1.10 5.97 4.71
CA MET A 129 -1.96 4.92 5.26
C MET A 129 -2.79 5.43 6.44
N ASP A 130 -2.20 6.18 7.36
CA ASP A 130 -2.93 6.73 8.50
C ASP A 130 -4.01 7.73 8.09
N GLU A 131 -3.71 8.59 7.12
CA GLU A 131 -4.67 9.55 6.55
C GLU A 131 -5.82 8.83 5.83
N ALA A 132 -5.51 7.83 4.98
CA ALA A 132 -6.54 7.06 4.28
C ALA A 132 -7.42 6.25 5.25
N LYS A 133 -6.83 5.66 6.31
CA LYS A 133 -7.59 5.02 7.39
C LYS A 133 -8.50 6.02 8.10
N LYS A 134 -8.03 7.22 8.44
CA LYS A 134 -8.89 8.26 9.03
C LYS A 134 -10.05 8.63 8.10
N GLY A 135 -9.77 8.83 6.82
CA GLY A 135 -10.81 9.10 5.81
C GLY A 135 -11.87 7.99 5.78
N LEU A 136 -11.45 6.72 5.72
CA LEU A 136 -12.36 5.58 5.78
C LEU A 136 -13.24 5.60 7.04
N LEU A 137 -12.64 5.86 8.21
CA LEU A 137 -13.35 5.81 9.49
C LEU A 137 -14.27 7.01 9.74
N GLU A 138 -13.93 8.19 9.23
CA GLU A 138 -14.62 9.46 9.53
C GLU A 138 -15.65 9.86 8.47
N HIS A 139 -15.45 9.47 7.21
CA HIS A 139 -16.25 9.97 6.08
C HIS A 139 -17.15 8.92 5.43
N THR A 140 -17.14 7.69 5.93
CA THR A 140 -18.01 6.62 5.43
C THR A 140 -18.89 6.03 6.52
N VAL A 141 -19.81 5.15 6.13
CA VAL A 141 -20.60 4.34 7.08
C VAL A 141 -19.88 3.08 7.55
N PHE A 142 -18.56 2.93 7.29
CA PHE A 142 -17.77 1.75 7.61
C PHE A 142 -17.90 1.29 9.07
N LEU A 143 -17.92 2.22 10.02
CA LEU A 143 -18.08 1.91 11.45
C LEU A 143 -19.45 1.30 11.79
N ARG A 144 -20.45 1.40 10.91
CA ARG A 144 -21.77 0.77 11.07
C ARG A 144 -21.80 -0.67 10.58
N LEU A 145 -20.82 -1.10 9.79
CA LEU A 145 -20.71 -2.48 9.35
C LEU A 145 -20.36 -3.39 10.54
N SER A 146 -20.97 -4.58 10.59
CA SER A 146 -20.56 -5.66 11.49
C SER A 146 -19.17 -6.18 11.12
N GLU A 147 -18.57 -7.00 11.98
CA GLU A 147 -17.29 -7.65 11.67
C GLU A 147 -17.38 -8.52 10.40
N GLU A 148 -18.46 -9.29 10.26
CA GLU A 148 -18.72 -10.13 9.10
C GLU A 148 -18.92 -9.30 7.82
N GLU A 149 -19.63 -8.17 7.92
CA GLU A 149 -19.83 -7.25 6.80
C GLU A 149 -18.52 -6.58 6.35
N ARG A 150 -17.63 -6.22 7.29
CA ARG A 150 -16.30 -5.70 6.95
C ARG A 150 -15.43 -6.74 6.27
N LEU A 151 -15.41 -7.97 6.80
CA LEU A 151 -14.68 -9.07 6.19
C LEU A 151 -15.22 -9.38 4.79
N LEU A 152 -16.53 -9.32 4.59
CA LEU A 152 -17.16 -9.50 3.29
C LEU A 152 -16.74 -8.38 2.30
N LEU A 153 -16.79 -7.12 2.74
CA LEU A 153 -16.34 -5.96 1.98
C LEU A 153 -14.89 -6.12 1.51
N PHE A 154 -13.96 -6.42 2.41
CA PHE A 154 -12.54 -6.56 2.04
C PHE A 154 -12.28 -7.79 1.16
N ARG A 155 -12.94 -8.92 1.43
CA ARG A 155 -12.80 -10.14 0.62
C ARG A 155 -13.22 -9.94 -0.81
N GLN A 156 -14.42 -9.43 -1.02
CA GLN A 156 -14.93 -9.20 -2.36
C GLN A 156 -14.03 -8.20 -3.13
N PHE A 157 -13.36 -7.29 -2.44
CA PHE A 157 -12.48 -6.31 -3.06
C PHE A 157 -11.16 -6.94 -3.46
N ALA A 158 -10.54 -7.72 -2.58
CA ALA A 158 -9.38 -8.53 -2.89
C ALA A 158 -9.65 -9.44 -4.11
N GLU A 159 -10.76 -10.19 -4.12
CA GLU A 159 -11.16 -11.05 -5.24
C GLU A 159 -11.30 -10.26 -6.56
N SER A 160 -11.99 -9.10 -6.52
CA SER A 160 -12.20 -8.26 -7.71
C SER A 160 -10.89 -7.71 -8.29
N ARG A 161 -9.98 -7.26 -7.42
CA ARG A 161 -8.69 -6.69 -7.80
C ARG A 161 -7.77 -7.74 -8.40
N GLU A 162 -7.74 -8.93 -7.81
CA GLU A 162 -6.96 -10.07 -8.30
C GLU A 162 -7.50 -10.61 -9.64
N LEU A 163 -8.83 -10.64 -9.81
CA LEU A 163 -9.44 -10.91 -11.11
C LEU A 163 -9.04 -9.87 -12.17
N ALA A 164 -8.98 -8.59 -11.82
CA ALA A 164 -8.53 -7.53 -12.73
C ALA A 164 -7.04 -7.70 -13.10
N LYS A 165 -6.16 -7.94 -12.12
CA LYS A 165 -4.73 -8.23 -12.35
C LYS A 165 -4.54 -9.42 -13.29
N ARG A 166 -5.26 -10.54 -13.07
CA ARG A 166 -5.22 -11.72 -13.95
C ARG A 166 -5.70 -11.44 -15.37
N LYS A 167 -6.79 -10.67 -15.54
CA LYS A 167 -7.29 -10.30 -16.88
C LYS A 167 -6.25 -9.49 -17.67
N ILE A 168 -5.46 -8.65 -17.00
CA ILE A 168 -4.37 -7.90 -17.61
C ILE A 168 -3.22 -8.86 -18.00
N LEU A 169 -2.81 -9.76 -17.08
CA LEU A 169 -1.68 -10.66 -17.27
C LEU A 169 -1.92 -11.77 -18.32
N LYS A 170 -3.15 -12.29 -18.45
CA LYS A 170 -3.50 -13.35 -19.41
C LYS A 170 -3.32 -12.98 -20.90
N THR A 171 -3.00 -11.72 -21.22
CA THR A 171 -2.58 -11.33 -22.57
C THR A 171 -1.13 -11.74 -22.90
N ARG A 172 -0.36 -12.24 -21.92
CA ARG A 172 1.01 -12.73 -22.08
C ARG A 172 1.04 -14.22 -21.69
N LYS A 173 1.18 -15.10 -22.68
CA LYS A 173 1.25 -16.58 -22.59
C LYS A 173 1.58 -17.13 -21.20
N GLU A 174 0.60 -17.71 -20.51
CA GLU A 174 0.87 -18.58 -19.36
C GLU A 174 0.49 -20.02 -19.70
N GLY A 175 1.52 -20.86 -19.63
CA GLY A 175 1.43 -22.29 -19.69
C GLY A 175 0.79 -22.86 -18.43
N ASN A 176 0.33 -24.09 -18.61
CA ASN A 176 -0.35 -25.00 -17.70
C ASN A 176 0.39 -25.22 -16.35
N GLY A 177 0.44 -24.23 -15.47
CA GLY A 177 0.72 -24.43 -14.05
C GLY A 177 -0.47 -25.15 -13.41
N ASN A 178 -0.21 -26.13 -12.52
CA ASN A 178 -1.23 -26.97 -11.91
C ASN A 178 -2.38 -26.14 -11.31
N SER A 179 -3.51 -26.11 -12.00
CA SER A 179 -4.58 -25.15 -11.74
C SER A 179 -5.12 -25.23 -10.31
N LYS A 180 -5.05 -26.40 -9.66
CA LYS A 180 -5.55 -26.57 -8.29
C LYS A 180 -4.62 -26.00 -7.21
N CYS A 181 -3.31 -26.24 -7.31
CA CYS A 181 -2.35 -25.67 -6.36
C CYS A 181 -2.33 -24.14 -6.48
N GLU A 182 -2.41 -23.62 -7.71
CA GLU A 182 -2.49 -22.18 -7.97
C GLU A 182 -3.78 -21.57 -7.44
N GLU A 183 -4.93 -22.24 -7.62
CA GLU A 183 -6.21 -21.81 -7.05
C GLU A 183 -6.16 -21.72 -5.51
N LEU A 184 -5.56 -22.70 -4.85
CA LEU A 184 -5.37 -22.69 -3.39
C LEU A 184 -4.46 -21.56 -2.94
N ARG A 185 -3.34 -21.33 -3.64
CA ARG A 185 -2.42 -20.21 -3.34
C ARG A 185 -3.13 -18.87 -3.47
N GLN A 186 -3.90 -18.69 -4.54
CA GLN A 186 -4.62 -17.45 -4.79
C GLN A 186 -5.69 -17.20 -3.72
N ALA A 187 -6.45 -18.21 -3.33
CA ALA A 187 -7.43 -18.09 -2.25
C ALA A 187 -6.76 -17.70 -0.91
N ALA A 188 -5.59 -18.26 -0.62
CA ALA A 188 -4.81 -17.88 0.56
C ALA A 188 -4.31 -16.43 0.51
N TYR A 189 -3.91 -15.94 -0.67
CA TYR A 189 -3.55 -14.52 -0.86
C TYR A 189 -4.73 -13.57 -0.65
N GLU A 190 -5.89 -13.92 -1.22
CA GLU A 190 -7.13 -13.15 -1.06
C GLU A 190 -7.56 -13.10 0.41
N GLN A 191 -7.48 -14.23 1.13
CA GLN A 191 -7.73 -14.29 2.57
C GLN A 191 -6.72 -13.44 3.35
N ALA A 192 -5.42 -13.56 3.08
CA ALA A 192 -4.40 -12.79 3.77
C ALA A 192 -4.60 -11.28 3.57
N LYS A 193 -4.97 -10.84 2.37
CA LYS A 193 -5.26 -9.42 2.08
C LYS A 193 -6.49 -8.95 2.84
N THR A 194 -7.56 -9.75 2.83
CA THR A 194 -8.79 -9.48 3.58
C THR A 194 -8.51 -9.24 5.07
N GLU A 195 -7.76 -10.15 5.69
CA GLU A 195 -7.42 -10.08 7.11
C GLU A 195 -6.54 -8.87 7.40
N TYR A 196 -5.55 -8.60 6.54
CA TYR A 196 -4.66 -7.46 6.64
C TYR A 196 -5.42 -6.11 6.61
N ASP A 197 -6.26 -5.90 5.60
CA ASP A 197 -7.00 -4.63 5.46
C ASP A 197 -7.98 -4.42 6.61
N ASN A 198 -8.69 -5.49 7.00
CA ASN A 198 -9.58 -5.42 8.15
C ASN A 198 -8.82 -5.08 9.43
N ALA A 199 -7.66 -5.72 9.68
CA ALA A 199 -6.85 -5.46 10.85
C ALA A 199 -6.28 -4.03 10.88
N ILE A 200 -5.82 -3.51 9.74
CA ILE A 200 -5.38 -2.10 9.63
C ILE A 200 -6.52 -1.15 10.03
N ALA A 201 -7.75 -1.42 9.56
CA ALA A 201 -8.91 -0.57 9.84
C ALA A 201 -9.39 -0.66 11.30
N THR A 202 -9.27 -1.84 11.94
CA THR A 202 -9.84 -2.09 13.28
C THR A 202 -8.82 -2.00 14.41
N ASN A 203 -7.65 -2.63 14.26
CA ASN A 203 -6.63 -2.73 15.31
C ASN A 203 -5.80 -1.45 15.45
N CYS A 204 -5.57 -0.74 14.34
CA CYS A 204 -4.78 0.50 14.35
C CYS A 204 -5.61 1.76 14.58
N LYS A 205 -6.86 1.62 15.06
CA LYS A 205 -7.72 2.76 15.38
C LYS A 205 -7.14 3.59 16.53
N GLY A 206 -7.08 4.91 16.35
CA GLY A 206 -6.55 5.83 17.37
C GLY A 206 -5.02 5.85 17.51
N MET A 207 -4.30 5.00 16.78
CA MET A 207 -2.84 5.04 16.70
C MET A 207 -2.37 6.14 15.75
N GLY A 208 -1.21 6.73 16.03
CA GLY A 208 -0.55 7.69 15.14
C GLY A 208 0.16 7.02 13.95
N PRO A 209 0.56 7.80 12.93
CA PRO A 209 1.10 7.27 11.68
C PRO A 209 2.38 6.45 11.85
N LEU A 210 3.26 6.85 12.77
CA LEU A 210 4.53 6.17 13.04
C LEU A 210 4.43 5.11 14.14
N SER A 211 3.21 4.79 14.58
CA SER A 211 3.00 3.67 15.49
C SER A 211 3.44 2.35 14.82
N PRO A 212 4.02 1.40 15.56
CA PRO A 212 4.33 0.07 15.03
C PRO A 212 3.12 -0.71 14.50
N CYS A 213 1.89 -0.29 14.80
CA CYS A 213 0.68 -1.04 14.47
C CYS A 213 0.61 -1.46 12.98
N TYR A 214 0.78 -0.51 12.06
CA TYR A 214 0.69 -0.80 10.62
C TYR A 214 1.76 -1.78 10.13
N LEU A 215 2.97 -1.70 10.70
CA LEU A 215 4.08 -2.60 10.35
C LEU A 215 3.89 -3.99 10.94
N LYS A 216 3.24 -4.12 12.10
CA LYS A 216 2.84 -5.42 12.65
C LYS A 216 1.86 -6.12 11.72
N GLU A 217 0.80 -5.44 11.31
CA GLU A 217 -0.19 -6.03 10.41
C GLU A 217 0.44 -6.36 9.04
N ALA A 218 1.34 -5.52 8.53
CA ALA A 218 2.08 -5.82 7.30
C ALA A 218 3.03 -7.03 7.44
N ALA A 219 3.62 -7.24 8.62
CA ALA A 219 4.43 -8.40 8.92
C ALA A 219 3.59 -9.69 8.96
N VAL A 220 2.41 -9.65 9.59
CA VAL A 220 1.45 -10.77 9.59
C VAL A 220 1.03 -11.11 8.16
N TYR A 221 0.65 -10.09 7.37
CA TYR A 221 0.31 -10.28 5.96
C TYR A 221 1.44 -10.97 5.18
N LYS A 222 2.68 -10.46 5.29
CA LYS A 222 3.85 -11.05 4.62
C LYS A 222 4.09 -12.50 5.06
N ALA A 223 3.92 -12.81 6.34
CA ALA A 223 4.06 -14.17 6.85
C ALA A 223 3.01 -15.12 6.22
N ASN A 224 1.75 -14.70 6.14
CA ASN A 224 0.69 -15.47 5.49
C ASN A 224 0.99 -15.69 3.99
N ILE A 225 1.51 -14.69 3.29
CA ILE A 225 1.96 -14.83 1.89
C ILE A 225 3.13 -15.84 1.77
N ARG A 226 4.09 -15.84 2.71
CA ARG A 226 5.19 -16.82 2.72
C ARG A 226 4.67 -18.25 2.96
N ILE A 227 3.72 -18.42 3.86
CA ILE A 227 3.08 -19.72 4.14
C ILE A 227 2.37 -20.23 2.87
N ALA A 228 1.54 -19.40 2.24
CA ALA A 228 0.83 -19.75 1.02
C ALA A 228 1.78 -20.16 -0.12
N ASN A 229 2.92 -19.48 -0.27
CA ASN A 229 3.95 -19.86 -1.24
C ASN A 229 4.58 -21.22 -0.91
N LYS A 230 4.92 -21.46 0.37
CA LYS A 230 5.48 -22.73 0.81
C LYS A 230 4.50 -23.88 0.58
N ASP A 231 3.21 -23.66 0.86
CA ASP A 231 2.16 -24.65 0.65
C ASP A 231 1.95 -24.95 -0.84
N TYR A 232 2.06 -23.95 -1.70
CA TYR A 232 2.08 -24.13 -3.15
C TYR A 232 3.25 -25.00 -3.61
N GLU A 233 4.48 -24.68 -3.18
CA GLU A 233 5.67 -25.46 -3.52
C GLU A 233 5.54 -26.92 -3.04
N ASN A 234 5.01 -27.12 -1.83
CA ASN A 234 4.72 -28.46 -1.33
C ASN A 234 3.63 -29.17 -2.16
N CYS A 235 2.59 -28.45 -2.60
CA CYS A 235 1.50 -28.98 -3.41
C CYS A 235 1.98 -29.46 -4.78
N ILE A 236 2.88 -28.71 -5.44
CA ILE A 236 3.41 -29.09 -6.75
C ILE A 236 4.47 -30.20 -6.68
N ASN A 237 5.22 -30.29 -5.57
CA ASN A 237 6.28 -31.30 -5.39
C ASN A 237 5.76 -32.66 -4.89
N ASN A 238 4.55 -32.72 -4.34
CA ASN A 238 3.91 -33.95 -3.83
C ASN A 238 2.89 -34.57 -4.83
N GLN A 239 2.98 -34.24 -6.12
CA GLN A 239 2.20 -34.86 -7.20
C GLN A 239 3.05 -35.84 -8.01
#